data_AF-A0A3D4JJK4-F1
#
_entry.id   AF-A0A3D4JJK4-F1
#
_cell.length_a   1.000
_cell.length_b   1.000
_cell.length_c   1.000
_cell.angle_alpha   90.00
_cell.angle_beta   90.00
_cell.angle_gamma   90.00
#
_symmetry.space_group_name_H-M   'P 1'
#
loop_
_entity.id
_entity.type
_entity.pdbx_description
1 polymer ?
#
loop_
_entity_poly.entity_id
_entity_poly.type
_entity_poly.pdbx_seq_one_letter_code
_entity_poly.pdbx_strand_id
1 'polypeptide(L)' 'MLDPPYRHGLIEKVLPYLSKIMNDGGTVICEHEKELVLDGSYENMSVRKTYNYGKISVTVFSVNRED' A
#
# COMPACT_ATOMS: atom_id res chain seq x y z
N MET A 1 -0.47 4.57 -7.97
CA MET A 1 0.94 4.32 -7.60
C MET A 1 1.32 5.35 -6.55
N LEU A 2 1.87 4.92 -5.42
CA LEU A 2 2.38 5.79 -4.36
C LEU A 2 3.91 5.71 -4.35
N ASP A 3 4.55 6.85 -4.62
CA ASP A 3 6.00 7.05 -4.55
C ASP A 3 6.28 8.38 -3.81
N PRO A 4 5.96 8.46 -2.51
CA PRO A 4 6.17 9.67 -1.73
C PRO A 4 7.63 9.78 -1.26
N PRO A 5 8.08 10.98 -0.85
CA PRO A 5 9.39 11.13 -0.26
C PRO A 5 9.55 10.22 0.97
N TYR A 6 10.66 9.48 0.97
CA TYR A 6 11.02 8.53 2.01
C TYR A 6 11.14 9.20 3.40
N ARG A 7 10.77 8.46 4.45
CA ARG A 7 10.99 8.68 5.89
C ARG A 7 10.11 9.76 6.50
N HIS A 8 9.01 10.07 5.84
CA HIS A 8 8.01 11.03 6.33
C HIS A 8 6.73 10.36 6.88
N GLY A 9 6.67 9.01 6.88
CA GLY A 9 5.51 8.25 7.34
C GLY A 9 4.24 8.53 6.51
N LEU A 10 4.41 8.95 5.25
CA LEU A 10 3.29 9.35 4.39
C LEU A 10 2.45 8.16 3.94
N ILE A 11 3.09 7.01 3.70
CA ILE A 11 2.39 5.81 3.23
C ILE A 11 1.42 5.30 4.29
N GLU A 12 1.88 5.15 5.53
CA GLU A 12 1.05 4.73 6.67
C GLU A 12 -0.13 5.68 6.89
N LYS A 13 0.09 6.99 6.68
CA LYS A 13 -0.98 7.99 6.80
C LYS A 13 -1.99 7.93 5.66
N VAL A 14 -1.56 7.63 4.44
CA VAL A 14 -2.43 7.73 3.25
C VAL A 14 -3.23 6.44 3.02
N LEU A 15 -2.67 5.26 3.32
CA LEU A 15 -3.32 3.97 3.05
C LEU A 15 -4.74 3.83 3.63
N PRO A 16 -5.03 4.28 4.88
CA PRO A 16 -6.39 4.22 5.44
C PRO A 16 -7.41 5.14 4.77
N TYR A 17 -6.98 6.23 4.13
CA TYR A 17 -7.87 7.11 3.37
C TYR A 17 -8.03 6.61 1.94
N LEU A 18 -6.94 6.08 1.36
CA LEU A 18 -6.94 5.56 0.02
C LEU A 18 -7.90 4.37 -0.12
N SER A 19 -7.94 3.46 0.86
CA SER A 19 -8.88 2.33 0.87
C SER A 19 -10.35 2.77 0.67
N LYS A 20 -10.72 3.93 1.22
CA LYS A 20 -12.11 4.46 1.18
C LYS A 20 -12.52 5.11 -0.14
N ILE A 21 -11.56 5.49 -0.98
CA ILE A 21 -11.82 6.21 -2.25
C ILE A 21 -11.46 5.40 -3.49
N MET A 22 -10.83 4.23 -3.31
CA MET A 22 -10.45 3.36 -4.41
C MET A 22 -11.66 2.60 -4.94
N ASN A 23 -11.69 2.43 -6.26
CA ASN A 23 -12.69 1.58 -6.91
C ASN A 23 -12.49 0.11 -6.55
N ASP A 24 -13.60 -0.61 -6.47
CA ASP A 24 -13.66 -2.06 -6.29
C ASP A 24 -12.81 -2.82 -7.30
N GLY A 25 -12.07 -3.82 -6.81
CA GLY A 25 -11.11 -4.57 -7.62
C GLY A 25 -9.88 -3.76 -8.07
N GLY A 26 -9.72 -2.54 -7.56
CA GLY A 26 -8.55 -1.70 -7.79
C GLY A 26 -7.26 -2.32 -7.24
N THR A 27 -6.12 -1.80 -7.72
CA THR A 27 -4.79 -2.19 -7.24
C THR A 27 -4.03 -0.95 -6.81
N VAL A 28 -3.44 -0.99 -5.62
CA VAL A 28 -2.53 0.04 -5.13
C VAL A 28 -1.11 -0.54 -5.10
N ILE A 29 -0.16 0.22 -5.63
CA ILE A 29 1.26 -0.13 -5.62
C ILE A 29 1.98 0.97 -4.84
N CYS A 30 2.71 0.57 -3.80
CA CYS A 30 3.44 1.46 -2.90
C CYS A 30 4.92 1.13 -2.95
N GLU A 31 5.75 2.11 -3.31
CA GLU A 31 7.20 2.04 -3.13
C GLU A 31 7.57 2.67 -1.79
N HIS A 32 8.37 1.98 -0.98
CA HIS A 32 8.75 2.43 0.35
C HIS A 32 10.11 1.88 0.80
N GLU A 33 10.61 2.35 1.93
CA GLU A 33 11.85 1.83 2.52
C GLU A 33 11.67 0.39 2.94
N LYS A 34 12.73 -0.40 2.78
CA LYS A 34 12.71 -1.81 3.16
C LYS A 34 12.44 -2.04 4.65
N GLU A 35 12.81 -1.09 5.50
CA GLU A 35 12.61 -1.16 6.94
C GLU A 35 11.18 -0.79 7.38
N LEU A 36 10.39 -0.17 6.50
CA LEU A 36 9.00 0.14 6.80
C LEU A 36 8.15 -1.14 6.71
N VAL A 37 7.51 -1.48 7.83
CA VAL A 37 6.56 -2.59 7.91
C VAL A 37 5.16 -2.01 7.80
N LEU A 38 4.46 -2.35 6.72
CA LEU A 38 3.06 -1.97 6.51
C LEU A 38 2.13 -3.03 7.11
N ASP A 39 0.97 -2.59 7.60
CA ASP A 39 -0.09 -3.51 8.00
C ASP A 39 -0.56 -4.38 6.82
N GLY A 40 -0.96 -5.61 7.13
CA GLY A 40 -1.41 -6.58 6.13
C GLY A 40 -2.74 -6.21 5.47
N SER A 41 -3.51 -5.28 6.05
CA SER A 41 -4.81 -4.84 5.56
C SER A 41 -5.19 -3.46 6.05
N TYR A 42 -5.92 -2.72 5.24
CA TYR A 42 -6.51 -1.42 5.52
C TYR A 42 -7.96 -1.40 4.98
N GLU A 43 -8.96 -1.56 5.86
CA GLU A 43 -10.38 -1.58 5.48
C GLU A 43 -10.69 -2.61 4.36
N ASN A 44 -11.17 -2.15 3.19
CA ASN A 44 -11.46 -2.98 2.02
C ASN A 44 -10.22 -3.39 1.21
N MET A 45 -9.01 -3.07 1.67
CA MET A 45 -7.78 -3.28 0.95
C MET A 45 -6.84 -4.22 1.73
N SER A 46 -6.17 -5.15 1.04
CA SER A 46 -5.26 -6.11 1.66
C SER A 46 -3.97 -6.30 0.87
N VAL A 47 -2.87 -6.60 1.56
CA VAL A 47 -1.58 -6.87 0.92
C VAL A 47 -1.72 -8.13 0.07
N ARG A 48 -1.49 -8.00 -1.23
CA ARG A 48 -1.42 -9.11 -2.16
C ARG A 48 -0.01 -9.70 -2.19
N LYS A 49 1.01 -8.84 -2.34
CA LYS A 49 2.43 -9.21 -2.41
C LYS A 49 3.33 -8.06 -1.98
N THR A 50 4.49 -8.39 -1.43
CA THR A 50 5.59 -7.46 -1.21
C THR A 50 6.84 -7.98 -1.92
N TYR A 51 7.50 -7.11 -2.66
CA TYR A 51 8.75 -7.38 -3.36
C TYR A 51 9.86 -6.52 -2.75
N ASN A 52 11.07 -7.07 -2.62
CA ASN A 52 12.21 -6.36 -2.05
C ASN A 52 13.27 -6.14 -3.13
N TYR A 53 13.67 -4.88 -3.33
CA TYR A 53 14.66 -4.48 -4.32
C TYR A 53 15.76 -3.65 -3.66
N GLY A 54 16.88 -4.29 -3.32
CA GLY A 54 18.00 -3.60 -2.68
C GLY A 54 17.61 -2.94 -1.36
N LYS A 55 17.50 -1.60 -1.36
CA LYS A 55 17.17 -0.75 -0.21
C LYS A 55 15.68 -0.38 -0.09
N ILE A 56 14.87 -0.75 -1.09
CA ILE A 56 13.44 -0.43 -1.14
C ILE A 56 12.60 -1.70 -1.15
N SER A 57 11.33 -1.53 -0.83
CA SER A 57 10.28 -2.52 -0.95
C SER A 57 9.12 -1.96 -1.77
N VAL A 58 8.47 -2.83 -2.53
CA VAL A 58 7.26 -2.52 -3.29
C VAL A 58 6.16 -3.43 -2.78
N THR A 59 5.15 -2.84 -2.14
CA THR A 59 3.96 -3.56 -1.69
C THR A 59 2.79 -3.30 -2.62
N VAL A 60 2.16 -4.37 -3.05
CA VAL A 60 0.97 -4.37 -3.89
C VAL A 60 -0.21 -4.74 -3.02
N PHE A 61 -1.20 -3.87 -2.97
CA PHE A 61 -2.48 -4.12 -2.32
C PHE A 61 -3.59 -4.35 -3.37
N SER A 62 -4.52 -5.23 -3.04
CA SER A 62 -5.76 -5.43 -3.77
C SER A 62 -6.92 -4.84 -2.99
N VAL A 63 -7.82 -4.13 -3.67
CA VAL A 63 -9.09 -3.67 -3.13
C VAL A 63 -10.13 -4.76 -3.39
N ASN A 64 -10.83 -5.19 -2.34
CA ASN A 64 -11.91 -6.16 -2.41
C ASN A 64 -13.01 -5.63 -3.33
N ARG A 65 -13.78 -6.54 -3.94
CA ARG A 65 -15.03 -6.17 -4.60
C ARG A 65 -16.15 -6.28 -3.58
N GLU A 66 -17.05 -5.31 -3.52
CA GLU A 66 -18.35 -5.54 -2.89
C GLU A 66 -19.14 -6.49 -3.80
N ASP A 67 -19.63 -7.60 -3.24
CA ASP A 67 -20.45 -8.61 -3.95
C ASP A 67 -21.90 -8.14 -4.10
#